data_AF-A0A2U1KZB3-F1
#
_entry.id   AF-A0A2U1KZB3-F1
#
_cell.length_a   1.000
_cell.length_b   1.000
_cell.length_c   1.000
_cell.angle_alpha   90.00
_cell.angle_beta   90.00
_cell.angle_gamma   90.00
#
_symmetry.space_group_name_H-M   'P 1'
#
loop_
_entity.id
_entity.type
_entity.pdbx_description
1 polymer ?
#
loop_
_entity_poly.entity_id
_entity_poly.type
_entity_poly.pdbx_seq_one_letter_code
_entity_poly.pdbx_strand_id
1 'polypeptide(L)'
;MTLASGSVPRMYHSTANLLPDGRILVAAHASYNFSTNFPTELKIEAFSLEYLAPLNKMMRPTIDELSEIINYGDTFVMVEAEELPVLVFGYLRLILQVRLSLHIHSRKAKGW
;
A
#
# COMPACT_ATOMS: atom_id res chain seq x y z
N MET A 1 15.30 9.11 -7.48
CA MET A 1 15.48 8.33 -6.24
C MET A 1 15.37 6.85 -6.58
N THR A 2 16.27 6.03 -6.05
CA THR A 2 16.28 4.58 -6.25
C THR A 2 15.66 3.90 -5.03
N LEU A 3 14.68 3.03 -5.24
CA LEU A 3 14.04 2.26 -4.17
C LEU A 3 14.95 1.09 -3.74
N ALA A 4 14.84 0.68 -2.47
CA ALA A 4 15.54 -0.52 -1.99
C ALA A 4 15.07 -1.77 -2.75
N SER A 5 16.01 -2.62 -3.15
CA SER A 5 15.71 -3.88 -3.82
C SER A 5 15.15 -4.91 -2.84
N GLY A 6 14.18 -5.71 -3.28
CA GLY A 6 13.73 -6.90 -2.55
C GLY A 6 14.80 -7.98 -2.52
N SER A 7 14.76 -8.85 -1.51
CA SER A 7 15.70 -9.96 -1.36
C SER A 7 15.25 -11.24 -2.08
N VAL A 8 13.95 -11.32 -2.39
CA VAL A 8 13.30 -12.48 -3.01
C VAL A 8 12.79 -12.12 -4.40
N PRO A 9 13.15 -12.88 -5.45
CA PRO A 9 12.58 -12.67 -6.78
C PRO A 9 11.08 -13.02 -6.79
N ARG A 10 10.25 -12.10 -7.27
CA ARG A 10 8.78 -12.24 -7.35
C ARG A 10 8.37 -12.43 -8.81
N MET A 11 8.17 -13.67 -9.21
CA MET A 11 7.92 -14.07 -10.60
C MET A 11 6.42 -14.33 -10.84
N TYR A 12 6.10 -15.23 -11.78
CA TYR A 12 4.74 -15.68 -12.04
C TYR A 12 4.00 -16.06 -10.74
N HIS A 13 2.69 -15.78 -10.69
CA HIS A 13 1.86 -15.84 -9.46
C HIS A 13 2.30 -14.91 -8.31
N SER A 14 3.01 -13.82 -8.60
CA SER A 14 3.22 -12.74 -7.64
C SER A 14 1.96 -11.91 -7.41
N THR A 15 1.87 -11.31 -6.23
CA THR A 15 0.85 -10.32 -5.87
C THR A 15 1.50 -9.18 -5.07
N ALA A 16 0.91 -7.99 -5.19
CA ALA A 16 1.29 -6.82 -4.41
C ALA A 16 0.03 -6.08 -3.96
N ASN A 17 -0.12 -5.83 -2.66
CA ASN A 17 -1.30 -5.19 -2.09
C ASN A 17 -0.90 -4.09 -1.11
N LEU A 18 -1.65 -2.98 -1.14
CA LEU A 18 -1.48 -1.87 -0.17
C LEU A 18 -2.03 -2.31 1.19
N LEU A 19 -1.24 -2.11 2.24
CA LEU A 19 -1.65 -2.31 3.62
C LEU A 19 -2.25 -1.02 4.22
N PRO A 20 -3.12 -1.11 5.24
CA PRO A 20 -3.72 0.06 5.90
C PRO A 20 -2.70 1.03 6.50
N ASP A 21 -1.51 0.55 6.87
CA ASP A 21 -0.42 1.38 7.40
C ASP A 21 0.44 2.05 6.30
N GLY A 22 0.02 1.93 5.04
CA GLY A 22 0.68 2.53 3.88
C GLY A 22 1.86 1.73 3.31
N ARG A 23 2.19 0.57 3.87
CA ARG A 23 3.20 -0.34 3.29
C ARG A 23 2.63 -1.16 2.13
N ILE A 24 3.52 -1.74 1.32
CA ILE A 24 3.12 -2.63 0.21
C ILE A 24 3.51 -4.06 0.56
N LEU A 25 2.52 -4.93 0.77
CA LEU A 25 2.72 -6.35 0.94
C LEU A 25 3.04 -7.00 -0.39
N VAL A 26 4.12 -7.76 -0.47
CA VAL A 26 4.56 -8.48 -1.67
C VAL A 26 4.73 -9.96 -1.35
N ALA A 27 4.07 -10.80 -2.15
CA ALA A 27 4.13 -12.25 -2.02
C ALA A 27 4.13 -12.90 -3.41
N ALA A 28 4.62 -14.13 -3.52
CA ALA A 28 4.55 -14.91 -4.74
C ALA A 28 4.54 -16.40 -4.43
N HIS A 29 3.80 -17.19 -5.21
CA HIS A 29 3.88 -18.65 -5.13
C HIS A 29 3.39 -19.33 -6.42
N ALA A 30 4.27 -20.06 -7.10
CA ALA A 30 3.99 -20.63 -8.42
C ALA A 30 3.88 -22.17 -8.48
N SER A 31 3.70 -22.85 -7.34
CA SER A 31 3.80 -24.31 -7.06
C SER A 31 4.99 -24.62 -6.16
N TYR A 32 4.92 -25.67 -5.34
CA TYR A 32 6.00 -26.10 -4.44
C TYR A 32 7.07 -26.86 -5.22
N ASN A 33 8.00 -26.13 -5.85
CA ASN A 33 9.14 -26.69 -6.56
C ASN A 33 10.43 -25.97 -6.13
N PHE A 34 11.26 -26.68 -5.37
CA PHE A 34 12.50 -26.16 -4.79
C PHE A 34 13.75 -26.51 -5.61
N SER A 35 13.59 -27.20 -6.75
CA SER A 35 14.70 -27.72 -7.57
C SER A 35 14.92 -26.95 -8.86
N THR A 36 14.50 -25.68 -8.93
CA THR A 36 14.64 -24.82 -10.12
C THR A 36 15.55 -23.62 -9.86
N ASN A 37 15.92 -22.88 -10.91
CA ASN A 37 16.74 -21.65 -10.79
C ASN A 37 16.08 -20.57 -9.92
N PHE A 38 14.75 -20.61 -9.77
CA PHE A 38 13.99 -19.75 -8.88
C PHE A 38 13.12 -20.63 -7.98
N PRO A 39 13.70 -21.22 -6.91
CA PRO A 39 12.97 -22.13 -6.04
C PRO A 39 11.82 -21.40 -5.35
N THR A 40 10.80 -22.16 -4.97
CA THR A 40 9.65 -21.63 -4.24
C THR A 40 10.09 -20.95 -2.94
N GLU A 41 9.83 -19.65 -2.82
CA GLU A 41 10.07 -18.89 -1.60
C GLU A 41 8.74 -18.49 -0.97
N LEU A 42 8.46 -19.00 0.24
CA LEU A 42 7.22 -18.71 0.98
C LEU A 42 7.30 -17.43 1.83
N LYS A 43 8.45 -16.74 1.81
CA LYS A 43 8.60 -15.47 2.52
C LYS A 43 7.68 -14.42 1.92
N ILE A 44 7.04 -13.67 2.80
CA ILE A 44 6.26 -12.49 2.46
C ILE A 44 7.06 -11.28 2.93
N GLU A 45 7.15 -10.24 2.10
CA GLU A 45 7.86 -9.01 2.42
C GLU A 45 6.88 -7.83 2.43
N ALA A 46 7.13 -6.84 3.29
CA ALA A 46 6.39 -5.58 3.28
C ALA A 46 7.36 -4.44 2.96
N PHE A 47 7.12 -3.74 1.86
CA PHE A 47 7.92 -2.62 1.41
C PHE A 47 7.45 -1.33 2.09
N SER A 48 8.37 -0.62 2.75
CA SER A 48 8.12 0.67 3.39
C SER A 48 8.73 1.79 2.55
N LEU A 49 7.88 2.71 2.09
CA LEU A 49 8.28 3.85 1.27
C LEU A 49 8.78 5.03 2.13
N GLU A 50 9.43 5.99 1.48
CA GLU A 50 10.09 7.14 2.12
C GLU A 50 9.12 8.00 2.96
N TYR A 51 7.85 8.11 2.56
CA TYR A 51 6.83 8.80 3.35
C TYR A 51 6.53 8.14 4.70
N LEU A 52 6.95 6.88 4.92
CA LEU A 52 6.84 6.20 6.22
C LEU A 52 8.12 6.28 7.07
N ALA A 53 9.18 6.92 6.56
CA ALA A 53 10.45 7.03 7.28
C ALA A 53 10.25 7.71 8.65
N PRO A 54 11.03 7.34 9.68
CA PRO A 54 10.90 7.92 11.02
C PRO A 54 10.97 9.45 11.04
N LEU A 55 11.78 10.04 10.15
CA LEU A 55 11.96 11.49 10.00
C LEU A 55 10.67 12.20 9.53
N ASN A 56 9.82 11.47 8.81
CA ASN A 56 8.54 11.96 8.29
C ASN A 56 7.37 11.64 9.23
N LYS A 57 7.63 11.05 10.41
CA LYS A 57 6.57 10.65 11.36
C LYS A 57 5.65 11.83 11.73
N MET A 58 6.23 13.03 11.90
CA MET A 58 5.51 14.26 12.24
C MET A 58 4.72 14.86 11.07
N MET A 59 4.88 14.34 9.84
CA MET A 59 4.13 14.78 8.66
C MET A 59 2.97 13.82 8.31
N ARG A 60 2.81 12.73 9.07
CA ARG A 60 1.76 11.75 8.83
C ARG A 60 0.51 12.17 9.60
N PRO A 61 -0.60 12.48 8.91
CA PRO A 61 -1.84 12.83 9.58
C PRO A 61 -2.34 11.64 10.40
N THR A 62 -2.93 11.93 11.57
CA THR A 62 -3.58 10.91 12.40
C THR A 62 -5.07 11.21 12.44
N ILE A 63 -5.88 10.23 12.06
CA ILE A 63 -7.34 10.32 12.10
C ILE A 63 -7.76 9.93 13.52
N ASP A 64 -8.37 10.86 14.26
CA ASP A 64 -8.87 10.62 15.61
C ASP A 64 -10.31 10.12 15.58
N GLU A 65 -11.16 10.75 14.75
CA GLU A 65 -12.57 10.39 14.65
C GLU A 65 -13.00 10.24 13.18
N LEU A 66 -13.72 9.15 12.90
CA LEU A 66 -14.32 8.84 11.61
C LEU A 66 -15.62 8.06 11.82
N SER A 67 -16.65 8.34 11.01
CA SER A 67 -17.88 7.57 10.96
C SER A 67 -17.62 6.13 10.50
N GLU A 68 -18.08 5.14 11.27
CA GLU A 68 -17.86 3.71 10.98
C GLU A 68 -18.58 3.24 9.70
N ILE A 69 -19.78 3.78 9.46
CA ILE A 69 -20.61 3.46 8.30
C ILE A 69 -20.95 4.76 7.58
N ILE A 70 -20.69 4.80 6.28
CA ILE A 70 -21.00 5.91 5.39
C ILE A 70 -21.73 5.32 4.18
N ASN A 71 -22.89 5.85 3.83
CA ASN A 71 -23.63 5.41 2.66
C ASN A 71 -23.24 6.22 1.43
N TYR A 72 -23.57 5.67 0.26
CA TYR A 72 -23.35 6.37 -0.99
C TYR A 72 -24.15 7.68 -1.02
N GLY A 73 -23.45 8.79 -1.26
CA GLY A 73 -24.03 10.14 -1.29
C GLY A 73 -23.98 10.87 0.05
N ASP A 74 -23.58 10.21 1.13
CA ASP A 74 -23.47 10.86 2.44
C ASP A 74 -22.26 11.80 2.48
N THR A 75 -22.41 12.87 3.25
CA THR A 75 -21.27 13.69 3.70
C THR A 75 -20.81 13.14 5.04
N PHE A 76 -19.50 12.96 5.20
CA PHE A 76 -18.88 12.54 6.47
C PHE A 76 -17.87 13.58 6.92
N VAL A 77 -17.63 13.63 8.24
CA VAL A 77 -16.64 14.52 8.86
C VAL A 77 -15.49 13.67 9.37
N MET A 78 -14.28 14.15 9.14
CA MET A 78 -13.03 13.56 9.64
C MET A 78 -12.42 14.53 10.63
N VAL A 79 -12.03 14.03 11.80
CA VAL A 79 -11.26 14.81 12.78
C VAL A 79 -9.82 14.32 12.77
N GLU A 80 -8.89 15.24 12.59
CA GLU A 80 -7.46 14.98 12.70
C GLU A 80 -6.99 15.27 14.13
N ALA A 81 -6.12 14.42 14.67
CA ALA A 81 -5.49 14.67 15.96
C ALA A 81 -4.55 15.88 15.86
N GLU A 82 -4.53 16.72 16.91
CA GLU A 82 -3.91 18.05 16.99
C GLU A 82 -2.55 18.25 16.26
N GLU A 83 -2.52 19.36 15.51
CA GLU A 83 -1.42 20.17 14.94
C GLU A 83 -0.13 19.44 14.53
N LEU A 84 0.03 19.23 13.21
CA LEU A 84 1.35 19.07 12.61
C LEU A 84 2.16 20.35 12.96
N PRO A 85 3.34 20.26 13.61
CA PRO A 85 4.13 21.42 14.02
C PRO A 85 4.68 22.24 12.84
N VAL A 86 4.35 21.85 11.61
CA VAL A 86 4.84 22.41 10.37
C VAL A 86 3.66 22.62 9.43
N LEU A 87 3.61 23.79 8.81
CA LEU A 87 2.62 24.13 7.80
C LEU A 87 2.76 23.19 6.60
N VAL A 88 1.92 22.16 6.51
CA VAL A 88 1.87 21.27 5.35
C VAL A 88 1.02 21.94 4.27
N PHE A 89 1.67 22.43 3.23
CA PHE A 89 0.98 22.91 2.03
C PHE A 89 0.58 21.70 1.17
N GLY A 90 -0.72 21.41 1.07
CA GLY A 90 -1.22 20.33 0.23
C GLY A 90 -2.72 20.06 0.42
N TYR A 91 -3.23 19.07 -0.30
CA TYR A 91 -4.58 18.55 -0.13
C TYR A 91 -4.50 17.12 0.40
N LEU A 92 -5.31 16.79 1.40
CA LEU A 92 -5.50 15.40 1.83
C LEU A 92 -6.28 14.65 0.75
N ARG A 93 -5.70 13.56 0.23
CA ARG A 93 -6.36 12.67 -0.71
C ARG A 93 -6.70 11.35 -0.01
N LEU A 94 -7.98 11.16 0.29
CA LEU A 94 -8.49 9.89 0.80
C LEU A 94 -8.70 8.91 -0.37
N ILE A 95 -8.10 7.71 -0.28
CA ILE A 95 -8.32 6.63 -1.24
C ILE A 95 -8.81 5.41 -0.48
N LEU A 96 -10.10 5.10 -0.61
CA LEU A 96 -10.67 3.82 -0.17
C LEU A 96 -10.58 2.82 -1.32
N GLN A 97 -9.56 1.95 -1.29
CA GLN A 97 -9.49 0.79 -2.17
C GLN A 97 -9.07 -0.45 -1.40
N VAL A 98 -10.01 -1.39 -1.26
CA VAL A 98 -9.68 -2.79 -0.98
C VAL A 98 -9.45 -3.45 -2.33
N ARG A 99 -8.26 -4.03 -2.52
CA ARG A 99 -7.92 -4.72 -3.75
C ARG A 99 -7.63 -6.18 -3.47
N LEU A 100 -8.22 -7.05 -4.29
CA LEU A 100 -7.82 -8.44 -4.43
C LEU A 100 -6.93 -8.54 -5.66
N SER A 101 -5.77 -9.17 -5.52
CA SER A 101 -4.84 -9.38 -6.63
C SER A 101 -4.35 -10.82 -6.66
N LEU A 102 -4.64 -11.50 -7.77
CA LEU A 102 -4.10 -12.80 -8.16
C LEU A 102 -3.83 -12.71 -9.67
N HIS A 103 -2.63 -13.10 -10.10
CA HIS A 103 -2.09 -12.88 -11.46
C HIS A 103 -2.00 -11.39 -11.85
N ILE A 104 -1.05 -11.06 -12.74
CA ILE A 104 -0.89 -9.69 -13.22
C ILE A 104 -2.05 -9.38 -14.16
N HIS A 105 -3.01 -8.57 -13.70
CA HIS A 105 -4.12 -8.10 -14.52
C HIS A 105 -3.79 -6.75 -15.14
N SER A 106 -3.60 -6.73 -16.46
CA SER A 106 -3.44 -5.49 -17.23
C SER A 106 -4.81 -4.85 -17.47
N ARG A 107 -5.12 -3.73 -16.81
CA ARG A 107 -6.20 -2.86 -17.28
C ARG A 107 -5.68 -2.08 -18.48
N LYS A 108 -6.19 -2.37 -19.68
CA LYS A 108 -6.08 -1.41 -20.80
C LYS A 108 -6.90 -0.19 -20.41
N ALA A 109 -6.24 0.94 -20.17
CA ALA A 109 -6.94 2.22 -20.11
C ALA A 109 -7.55 2.45 -21.50
N LYS A 110 -8.89 2.44 -21.61
CA LYS A 110 -9.55 2.95 -22.80
C LYS A 110 -9.36 4.47 -22.77
N GLY A 111 -8.59 4.98 -23.73
CA GLY A 111 -8.43 6.41 -23.96
C GLY A 111 -9.78 7.05 -24.24
N TRP A 112 -9.94 8.28 -23.76
CA TRP A 112 -11.01 9.19 -24.16
C TRP A 112 -10.66 9.80 -25.51
#